data_AF-A0A1B7M2M6-F1
#
_entry.id   AF-A0A1B7M2M6-F1
#
_cell.length_a   1.000
_cell.length_b   1.000
_cell.length_c   1.000
_cell.angle_alpha   90.00
_cell.angle_beta   90.00
_cell.angle_gamma   90.00
#
_symmetry.space_group_name_H-M   'P 1'
#
loop_
_entity.id
_entity.type
_entity.pdbx_description
1 polymer ?
#
loop_
_entity_poly.entity_id
_entity_poly.type
_entity_poly.pdbx_seq_one_letter_code
_entity_poly.pdbx_strand_id
1 'polypeptide(L)'
;MNKPLTSAQLAQQTNRTEDGKYTTKSHSEADIGLGINDAALHRIELDDGGSHEINHRLLIGTGFDRAEIFNDEGQYTVEATVSNTMRDCLPAQLHAMRDSFDEDDIDQYLNRRAHVIEDFVQQRYPGAQLDPGPEGAFSFDFATNVDGPISEPDAIETLINDTKATEFHNDMVGADGTENVHAMLAQRLHDHDMAKLPNPEETDEPHKQQFINDFVSANRQDSLAILEDEIDFDDEETDIGDIDVDADTKKKLEDMAASFYDNNAGDLAAWSKVGRPSKQSGYVHSGVDAYLAASGHGSGFRSNTDAADIESEVIARRLERSTIHEMQSLEVNVELEDGQITMEGF
;
A
#
# COMPACT_ATOMS: atom_id res chain seq x y z
N MET A 1 50.34 -43.02 1.88
CA MET A 1 50.53 -41.57 2.18
C MET A 1 49.19 -41.03 2.65
N ASN A 2 49.02 -40.89 3.97
CA ASN A 2 47.80 -40.35 4.56
C ASN A 2 47.97 -38.85 4.75
N LYS A 3 47.01 -38.06 4.25
CA LYS A 3 46.97 -36.61 4.51
C LYS A 3 46.79 -36.36 6.01
N PRO A 4 47.46 -35.36 6.60
CA PRO A 4 47.22 -34.98 7.98
C PRO A 4 45.78 -34.46 8.13
N LEU A 5 45.11 -34.87 9.20
CA LEU A 5 43.76 -34.43 9.54
C LEU A 5 43.76 -32.94 9.92
N THR A 6 42.68 -32.25 9.57
CA THR A 6 42.49 -30.84 9.94
C THR A 6 42.29 -30.68 11.45
N SER A 7 42.55 -29.49 11.99
CA SER A 7 42.41 -29.18 13.42
C SER A 7 41.00 -29.46 13.97
N ALA A 8 39.97 -29.27 13.14
CA ALA A 8 38.58 -29.60 13.47
C ALA A 8 38.33 -31.13 13.54
N GLN A 9 38.98 -31.91 12.68
CA GLN A 9 38.91 -33.38 12.68
C GLN A 9 39.69 -33.99 13.85
N LEU A 10 40.78 -33.34 14.28
CA LEU A 10 41.53 -33.70 15.49
C LEU A 10 40.71 -33.44 16.77
N ALA A 11 40.00 -32.31 16.85
CA ALA A 11 39.16 -31.96 18.00
C ALA A 11 37.96 -32.91 18.20
N GLN A 12 37.40 -33.46 17.12
CA GLN A 12 36.33 -34.46 17.19
C GLN A 12 36.82 -35.85 17.65
N GLN A 13 38.09 -36.19 17.42
CA GLN A 13 38.65 -37.47 17.90
C GLN A 13 38.99 -37.45 19.39
N THR A 14 39.35 -36.30 19.97
CA THR A 14 39.78 -36.21 21.38
C THR A 14 38.66 -36.25 22.43
N ASN A 15 37.38 -36.32 22.01
CA ASN A 15 36.21 -36.33 22.91
C ASN A 15 35.47 -37.68 22.99
N ARG A 16 36.07 -38.76 22.49
CA ARG A 16 35.53 -40.14 22.59
C ARG A 16 36.34 -40.99 23.56
N THR A 17 35.66 -41.75 24.40
CA THR A 17 36.25 -42.89 25.13
C THR A 17 36.40 -44.10 24.21
N GLU A 18 37.23 -45.08 24.59
CA GLU A 18 37.50 -46.30 23.78
C GLU A 18 36.26 -47.13 23.43
N ASP A 19 35.10 -46.88 24.06
CA ASP A 19 33.81 -47.52 23.80
C ASP A 19 32.87 -46.69 22.88
N GLY A 20 33.33 -45.55 22.34
CA GLY A 20 32.60 -44.79 21.32
C GLY A 20 31.54 -43.81 21.83
N LYS A 21 31.47 -43.54 23.14
CA LYS A 21 30.54 -42.54 23.73
C LYS A 21 31.23 -41.18 23.92
N TYR A 22 30.42 -40.11 23.92
CA TYR A 22 30.88 -38.75 24.19
C TYR A 22 31.09 -38.57 25.70
N THR A 23 32.24 -37.99 26.08
CA THR A 23 32.49 -37.60 27.47
C THR A 23 31.89 -36.22 27.74
N THR A 24 30.95 -36.12 28.69
CA THR A 24 30.63 -34.85 29.34
C THR A 24 31.79 -34.54 30.29
N LYS A 25 32.77 -33.76 29.83
CA LYS A 25 33.76 -33.18 30.73
C LYS A 25 33.04 -32.26 31.70
N SER A 26 32.98 -32.67 32.96
CA SER A 26 32.80 -31.80 34.10
C SER A 26 33.92 -30.75 34.04
N HIS A 27 33.61 -29.55 33.55
CA HIS A 27 34.53 -28.43 33.68
C HIS A 27 34.43 -27.94 35.12
N SER A 28 35.59 -27.95 35.76
CA SER A 28 35.87 -27.32 37.05
C SER A 28 35.33 -25.91 37.07
N GLU A 29 34.89 -25.49 38.26
CA GLU A 29 34.74 -24.12 38.70
C GLU A 29 35.92 -23.26 38.23
N ALA A 30 35.79 -22.70 37.03
CA ALA A 30 36.37 -21.43 36.68
C ALA A 30 35.18 -20.48 36.77
N ASP A 31 35.31 -19.44 37.59
CA ASP A 31 34.49 -18.24 37.48
C ASP A 31 34.58 -17.74 36.04
N ILE A 32 33.70 -18.24 35.17
CA ILE A 32 33.29 -17.53 33.98
C ILE A 32 32.41 -16.43 34.53
N GLY A 33 33.03 -15.33 34.93
CA GLY A 33 32.35 -14.06 34.96
C GLY A 33 31.68 -13.92 33.60
N LEU A 34 30.35 -14.07 33.58
CA LEU A 34 29.52 -13.59 32.50
C LEU A 34 29.74 -12.08 32.50
N GLY A 35 30.80 -11.64 31.82
CA GLY A 35 31.24 -10.24 31.70
C GLY A 35 30.30 -9.41 30.84
N ILE A 36 29.01 -9.60 31.04
CA ILE A 36 27.93 -8.84 30.43
C ILE A 36 27.58 -7.64 31.35
N ASN A 37 27.98 -7.66 32.63
CA ASN A 37 27.54 -6.64 33.59
C ASN A 37 28.47 -5.42 33.74
N ASP A 38 29.80 -5.55 33.63
CA ASP A 38 30.69 -4.39 33.86
C ASP A 38 30.85 -3.50 32.64
N ALA A 39 30.87 -4.07 31.42
CA ALA A 39 31.01 -3.29 30.19
C ALA A 39 29.79 -2.41 29.90
N ALA A 40 28.58 -2.89 30.21
CA ALA A 40 27.34 -2.14 30.03
C ALA A 40 27.26 -0.93 30.98
N LEU A 41 27.87 -1.00 32.17
CA LEU A 41 27.82 0.07 33.17
C LEU A 41 28.88 1.15 32.97
N HIS A 42 29.81 0.98 32.03
CA HIS A 42 30.80 2.01 31.71
C HIS A 42 30.18 3.13 30.87
N ARG A 43 30.51 4.38 31.21
CA ARG A 43 30.12 5.52 30.39
C ARG A 43 30.91 5.50 29.07
N ILE A 44 30.20 5.74 27.99
CA ILE A 44 30.76 5.75 26.64
C ILE A 44 31.16 7.18 26.30
N GLU A 45 32.48 7.38 26.20
CA GLU A 45 33.09 8.62 25.76
C GLU A 45 33.35 8.55 24.25
N LEU A 46 32.81 9.51 23.51
CA LEU A 46 32.94 9.63 22.06
C LEU A 46 33.63 10.94 21.71
N ASP A 47 34.58 10.87 20.78
CA ASP A 47 35.11 12.06 20.11
C ASP A 47 34.01 12.75 19.30
N ASP A 48 34.18 14.04 18.98
CA ASP A 48 33.22 14.77 18.14
C ASP A 48 33.10 14.12 16.75
N GLY A 49 31.86 13.84 16.33
CA GLY A 49 31.53 13.08 15.13
C GLY A 49 31.61 11.56 15.30
N GLY A 50 31.84 11.06 16.52
CA GLY A 50 31.88 9.64 16.86
C GLY A 50 30.51 9.06 17.17
N SER A 51 30.37 7.75 16.96
CA SER A 51 29.16 6.99 17.29
C SER A 51 29.47 5.63 17.90
N HIS A 52 28.52 5.10 18.68
CA HIS A 52 28.57 3.78 19.30
C HIS A 52 27.20 3.11 19.27
N GLU A 53 27.11 1.98 18.58
CA GLU A 53 25.91 1.16 18.54
C GLU A 53 25.76 0.36 19.85
N ILE A 54 24.59 0.45 20.47
CA ILE A 54 24.25 -0.23 21.71
C ILE A 54 24.14 -1.74 21.45
N ASN A 55 24.69 -2.54 22.37
CA ASN A 55 24.64 -3.99 22.27
C ASN A 55 23.21 -4.53 22.10
N HIS A 56 22.95 -5.21 20.97
CA HIS A 56 21.65 -5.80 20.63
C HIS A 56 21.04 -6.67 21.74
N ARG A 57 21.84 -7.33 22.58
CA ARG A 57 21.31 -8.13 23.71
C ARG A 57 20.54 -7.30 24.73
N LEU A 58 20.90 -6.02 24.90
CA LEU A 58 20.22 -5.11 25.81
C LEU A 58 18.92 -4.56 25.19
N LEU A 59 18.77 -4.63 23.86
CA LEU A 59 17.57 -4.16 23.15
C LEU A 59 16.42 -5.19 23.18
N ILE A 60 16.71 -6.46 23.53
CA ILE A 60 15.69 -7.53 23.55
C ILE A 60 14.55 -7.15 24.50
N GLY A 61 13.34 -7.03 23.95
CA GLY A 61 12.11 -6.71 24.69
C GLY A 61 11.85 -5.21 24.88
N THR A 62 12.70 -4.33 24.36
CA THR A 62 12.49 -2.87 24.38
C THR A 62 11.61 -2.37 23.23
N GLY A 63 11.55 -3.15 22.14
CA GLY A 63 10.88 -2.78 20.90
C GLY A 63 11.78 -2.07 19.88
N PHE A 64 13.05 -1.82 20.21
CA PHE A 64 14.03 -1.18 19.32
C PHE A 64 14.76 -2.22 18.47
N ASP A 65 14.87 -1.98 17.16
CA ASP A 65 15.67 -2.82 16.26
C ASP A 65 17.16 -2.46 16.34
N ARG A 66 17.43 -1.17 16.48
CA ARG A 66 18.77 -0.58 16.61
C ARG A 66 18.72 0.58 17.60
N ALA A 67 19.81 0.80 18.32
CA ALA A 67 20.00 2.01 19.09
C ALA A 67 21.47 2.44 19.06
N GLU A 68 21.72 3.74 18.99
CA GLU A 68 23.05 4.33 18.86
C GLU A 68 23.20 5.55 19.76
N ILE A 69 24.41 5.72 20.28
CA ILE A 69 24.85 6.94 20.97
C ILE A 69 25.78 7.66 19.99
N PHE A 70 25.52 8.93 19.71
CA PHE A 70 26.43 9.75 18.92
C PHE A 70 26.77 11.04 19.66
N ASN A 71 27.95 11.58 19.36
CA ASN A 71 28.37 12.89 19.83
C ASN A 71 28.62 13.78 18.62
N ASP A 72 27.82 14.82 18.46
CA ASP A 72 28.01 15.83 17.41
C ASP A 72 28.28 17.19 18.03
N GLU A 73 29.42 17.80 17.68
CA GLU A 73 29.90 19.08 18.22
C GLU A 73 29.84 19.20 19.77
N GLY A 74 30.07 18.10 20.49
CA GLY A 74 30.04 18.02 21.95
C GLY A 74 28.64 17.79 22.55
N GLN A 75 27.60 17.66 21.73
CA GLN A 75 26.26 17.28 22.14
C GLN A 75 26.09 15.76 21.98
N TYR A 76 25.88 15.08 23.11
CA TYR A 76 25.53 13.66 23.10
C TYR A 76 24.04 13.50 22.82
N THR A 77 23.73 12.57 21.93
CA THR A 77 22.37 12.20 21.55
C THR A 77 22.28 10.67 21.53
N VAL A 78 21.16 10.17 22.00
CA VAL A 78 20.82 8.75 21.90
C VAL A 78 19.64 8.61 20.95
N GLU A 79 19.72 7.64 20.06
CA GLU A 79 18.72 7.40 19.01
C GLU A 79 18.32 5.93 19.01
N ALA A 80 17.02 5.68 18.84
CA ALA A 80 16.45 4.36 18.62
C ALA A 80 15.77 4.31 17.26
N THR A 81 16.03 3.23 16.52
CA THR A 81 15.32 2.90 15.29
C THR A 81 14.27 1.83 15.58
N VAL A 82 13.04 2.08 15.14
CA VAL A 82 11.95 1.08 15.14
C VAL A 82 11.45 0.88 13.71
N SER A 83 11.44 -0.37 13.25
CA SER A 83 11.10 -0.76 11.89
C SER A 83 9.78 -1.52 11.87
N ASN A 84 8.90 -1.18 10.92
CA ASN A 84 7.65 -1.90 10.70
C ASN A 84 7.31 -1.94 9.21
N THR A 85 6.78 -3.07 8.74
CA THR A 85 6.39 -3.24 7.33
C THR A 85 5.06 -2.55 6.99
N MET A 86 4.28 -2.15 7.99
CA MET A 86 2.97 -1.52 7.86
C MET A 86 1.94 -2.36 7.08
N ARG A 87 2.22 -3.64 6.79
CA ARG A 87 1.36 -4.53 5.98
C ARG A 87 0.00 -4.78 6.61
N ASP A 88 -0.08 -4.74 7.94
CA ASP A 88 -1.36 -4.89 8.66
C ASP A 88 -2.18 -3.58 8.69
N CYS A 89 -1.62 -2.48 8.16
CA CYS A 89 -2.30 -1.20 7.97
C CYS A 89 -2.90 -1.04 6.57
N LEU A 90 -2.95 -2.10 5.75
CA LEU A 90 -3.64 -2.04 4.46
C LEU A 90 -5.11 -1.63 4.64
N PRO A 91 -5.67 -0.77 3.76
CA PRO A 91 -7.10 -0.53 3.72
C PRO A 91 -7.89 -1.84 3.73
N ALA A 92 -8.99 -1.88 4.48
CA ALA A 92 -9.73 -3.12 4.75
C ALA A 92 -10.07 -3.93 3.49
N GLN A 93 -10.32 -3.24 2.38
CA GLN A 93 -10.67 -3.89 1.13
C GLN A 93 -9.47 -4.47 0.38
N LEU A 94 -8.28 -3.88 0.50
CA LEU A 94 -7.03 -4.47 0.01
C LEU A 94 -6.59 -5.61 0.93
N HIS A 95 -6.76 -5.45 2.24
CA HIS A 95 -6.51 -6.51 3.22
C HIS A 95 -7.37 -7.75 2.95
N ALA A 96 -8.64 -7.58 2.54
CA ALA A 96 -9.52 -8.70 2.15
C ALA A 96 -9.04 -9.46 0.91
N MET A 97 -8.19 -8.83 0.09
CA MET A 97 -7.59 -9.41 -1.12
C MET A 97 -6.11 -9.73 -0.94
N ARG A 98 -5.57 -9.67 0.29
CA ARG A 98 -4.13 -9.83 0.58
C ARG A 98 -3.55 -11.12 -0.02
N ASP A 99 -4.31 -12.21 -0.05
CA ASP A 99 -3.89 -13.48 -0.64
C ASP A 99 -3.75 -13.46 -2.18
N SER A 100 -4.25 -12.40 -2.83
CA SER A 100 -4.16 -12.17 -4.28
C SER A 100 -2.95 -11.32 -4.68
N PHE A 101 -2.30 -10.68 -3.70
CA PHE A 101 -1.12 -9.83 -3.90
C PHE A 101 0.11 -10.54 -3.35
N ASP A 102 1.24 -10.41 -4.05
CA ASP A 102 2.50 -10.82 -3.43
C ASP A 102 2.99 -9.75 -2.44
N GLU A 103 4.04 -10.09 -1.69
CA GLU A 103 4.59 -9.16 -0.70
C GLU A 103 5.24 -7.93 -1.36
N ASP A 104 5.80 -8.09 -2.56
CA ASP A 104 6.45 -7.00 -3.29
C ASP A 104 5.41 -5.99 -3.81
N ASP A 105 4.21 -6.45 -4.21
CA ASP A 105 3.08 -5.61 -4.61
C ASP A 105 2.61 -4.76 -3.43
N ILE A 106 2.47 -5.37 -2.26
CA ILE A 106 2.05 -4.69 -1.03
C ILE A 106 3.11 -3.65 -0.63
N ASP A 107 4.38 -4.04 -0.64
CA ASP A 107 5.47 -3.14 -0.27
C ASP A 107 5.58 -1.98 -1.27
N GLN A 108 5.42 -2.22 -2.58
CA GLN A 108 5.35 -1.17 -3.59
C GLN A 108 4.17 -0.22 -3.37
N TYR A 109 2.98 -0.75 -3.05
CA TYR A 109 1.81 0.04 -2.72
C TYR A 109 2.10 0.96 -1.53
N LEU A 110 2.61 0.41 -0.42
CA LEU A 110 2.91 1.17 0.79
C LEU A 110 4.00 2.21 0.54
N ASN A 111 5.06 1.87 -0.20
CA ASN A 111 6.13 2.80 -0.56
C ASN A 111 5.65 3.97 -1.41
N ARG A 112 4.70 3.76 -2.33
CA ARG A 112 4.06 4.86 -3.09
C ARG A 112 3.20 5.78 -2.20
N ARG A 113 2.84 5.32 -0.99
CA ARG A 113 2.12 6.09 0.03
C ARG A 113 3.00 6.43 1.23
N ALA A 114 4.33 6.38 1.08
CA ALA A 114 5.27 6.67 2.15
C ALA A 114 5.02 8.04 2.81
N HIS A 115 4.67 9.06 2.02
CA HIS A 115 4.34 10.38 2.56
C HIS A 115 3.10 10.38 3.47
N VAL A 116 2.09 9.54 3.18
CA VAL A 116 0.89 9.42 4.03
C VAL A 116 1.24 8.75 5.36
N ILE A 117 2.10 7.73 5.31
CA ILE A 117 2.59 7.00 6.48
C ILE A 117 3.47 7.93 7.33
N GLU A 118 4.41 8.63 6.69
CA GLU A 118 5.30 9.60 7.32
C GLU A 118 4.51 10.72 8.01
N ASP A 119 3.59 11.37 7.29
CA ASP A 119 2.73 12.43 7.84
C ASP A 119 1.92 11.92 9.03
N PHE A 120 1.41 10.69 8.97
CA PHE A 120 0.65 10.08 10.05
C PHE A 120 1.53 9.84 11.29
N VAL A 121 2.71 9.25 11.10
CA VAL A 121 3.65 8.95 12.19
C VAL A 121 4.17 10.25 12.80
N GLN A 122 4.57 11.24 12.01
CA GLN A 122 5.04 12.54 12.52
C GLN A 122 3.97 13.30 13.31
N GLN A 123 2.70 13.22 12.88
CA GLN A 123 1.59 13.83 13.61
C GLN A 123 1.33 13.18 14.97
N ARG A 124 1.46 11.86 15.06
CA ARG A 124 1.18 11.09 16.28
C ARG A 124 2.37 11.00 17.22
N TYR A 125 3.57 10.87 16.66
CA TYR A 125 4.83 10.72 17.37
C TYR A 125 5.81 11.82 16.93
N PRO A 126 5.63 13.06 17.45
CA PRO A 126 6.51 14.16 17.12
C PRO A 126 7.98 13.82 17.41
N GLY A 127 8.86 14.07 16.44
CA GLY A 127 10.28 13.76 16.52
C GLY A 127 10.69 12.45 15.86
N ALA A 128 9.74 11.61 15.42
CA ALA A 128 10.03 10.49 14.55
C ALA A 128 10.52 10.97 13.17
N GLN A 129 11.67 10.47 12.71
CA GLN A 129 12.19 10.72 11.37
C GLN A 129 12.18 9.42 10.57
N LEU A 130 11.77 9.48 9.30
CA LEU A 130 11.80 8.31 8.42
C LEU A 130 13.21 8.14 7.84
N ASP A 131 13.82 6.98 8.07
CA ASP A 131 15.09 6.56 7.48
C ASP A 131 14.86 5.35 6.56
N PRO A 132 15.73 5.09 5.55
CA PRO A 132 15.60 3.91 4.71
C PRO A 132 15.69 2.64 5.56
N GLY A 133 14.56 1.95 5.67
CA GLY A 133 14.49 0.72 6.44
C GLY A 133 15.11 -0.48 5.72
N PRO A 134 15.32 -1.59 6.45
CA PRO A 134 15.64 -2.87 5.85
C PRO A 134 14.53 -3.29 4.87
N GLU A 135 14.89 -4.12 3.87
CA GLU A 135 14.03 -4.57 2.76
C GLU A 135 12.52 -4.61 3.08
N GLY A 136 11.76 -3.67 2.50
CA GLY A 136 10.29 -3.62 2.61
C GLY A 136 9.73 -2.96 3.89
N ALA A 137 10.57 -2.57 4.85
CA ALA A 137 10.15 -1.93 6.09
C ALA A 137 10.35 -0.40 6.07
N PHE A 138 9.50 0.29 6.83
CA PHE A 138 9.68 1.68 7.20
C PHE A 138 10.44 1.74 8.51
N SER A 139 11.57 2.44 8.56
CA SER A 139 12.35 2.64 9.78
C SER A 139 12.16 4.07 10.29
N PHE A 140 11.83 4.18 11.57
CA PHE A 140 11.60 5.46 12.22
C PHE A 140 12.61 5.65 13.34
N ASP A 141 13.34 6.75 13.28
CA ASP A 141 14.33 7.13 14.26
C ASP A 141 13.74 8.09 15.29
N PHE A 142 14.04 7.82 16.56
CA PHE A 142 13.60 8.58 17.71
C PHE A 142 14.82 8.96 18.52
N ALA A 143 15.15 10.25 18.52
CA ALA A 143 16.35 10.77 19.15
C ALA A 143 16.03 11.71 20.33
N THR A 144 16.89 11.68 21.34
CA THR A 144 16.87 12.65 22.45
C THR A 144 18.29 12.98 22.91
N ASN A 145 18.48 14.22 23.35
CA ASN A 145 19.78 14.71 23.79
C ASN A 145 20.03 14.35 25.26
N VAL A 146 21.27 14.00 25.59
CA VAL A 146 21.69 13.64 26.94
C VAL A 146 22.87 14.48 27.41
N ASP A 147 22.99 14.65 28.73
CA ASP A 147 24.05 15.43 29.36
C ASP A 147 25.35 14.62 29.45
N GLY A 148 26.03 14.50 28.31
CA GLY A 148 27.39 13.96 28.17
C GLY A 148 27.49 12.43 28.10
N PRO A 149 28.69 11.88 28.36
CA PRO A 149 28.94 10.44 28.31
C PRO A 149 27.97 9.63 29.17
N ILE A 150 27.33 8.65 28.55
CA ILE A 150 26.25 7.83 29.11
C ILE A 150 26.57 6.34 28.98
N SER A 151 26.03 5.50 29.87
CA SER A 151 26.17 4.04 29.77
C SER A 151 25.09 3.44 28.85
N GLU A 152 25.27 2.22 28.33
CA GLU A 152 24.26 1.59 27.46
C GLU A 152 22.89 1.39 28.17
N PRO A 153 22.82 0.90 29.43
CA PRO A 153 21.56 0.79 30.17
C PRO A 153 20.89 2.14 30.40
N ASP A 154 21.66 3.18 30.76
CA ASP A 154 21.11 4.52 30.97
C ASP A 154 20.58 5.08 29.64
N ALA A 155 21.30 4.87 28.52
CA ALA A 155 20.85 5.30 27.20
C ALA A 155 19.54 4.62 26.78
N ILE A 156 19.39 3.31 27.03
CA ILE A 156 18.13 2.59 26.79
C ILE A 156 17.02 3.12 27.68
N GLU A 157 17.28 3.36 28.96
CA GLU A 157 16.30 3.93 29.89
C GLU A 157 15.86 5.34 29.45
N THR A 158 16.79 6.18 29.00
CA THR A 158 16.50 7.47 28.39
C THR A 158 15.62 7.30 27.16
N LEU A 159 15.95 6.39 26.23
CA LEU A 159 15.15 6.16 25.04
C LEU A 159 13.71 5.73 25.37
N ILE A 160 13.53 4.84 26.34
CA ILE A 160 12.21 4.36 26.79
C ILE A 160 11.39 5.49 27.44
N ASN A 161 12.02 6.33 28.26
CA ASN A 161 11.32 7.32 29.07
C ASN A 161 11.11 8.67 28.36
N ASP A 162 12.06 9.08 27.53
CA ASP A 162 12.14 10.43 26.97
C ASP A 162 11.75 10.49 25.49
N THR A 163 11.55 9.33 24.83
CA THR A 163 11.07 9.26 23.45
C THR A 163 9.71 8.57 23.34
N LYS A 164 9.18 8.53 22.11
CA LYS A 164 7.96 7.81 21.76
C LYS A 164 8.21 6.46 21.07
N ALA A 165 9.47 6.00 21.00
CA ALA A 165 9.81 4.77 20.29
C ALA A 165 9.10 3.53 20.83
N THR A 166 9.05 3.36 22.16
CA THR A 166 8.36 2.22 22.79
C THR A 166 6.84 2.30 22.61
N GLU A 167 6.26 3.50 22.70
CA GLU A 167 4.84 3.72 22.43
C GLU A 167 4.49 3.40 20.97
N PHE A 168 5.29 3.87 20.02
CA PHE A 168 5.17 3.54 18.60
C PHE A 168 5.26 2.03 18.36
N HIS A 169 6.27 1.36 18.92
CA HIS A 169 6.42 -0.10 18.81
C HIS A 169 5.17 -0.82 19.31
N ASN A 170 4.72 -0.50 20.52
CA ASN A 170 3.56 -1.15 21.15
C ASN A 170 2.26 -0.93 20.37
N ASP A 171 2.04 0.29 19.90
CA ASP A 171 0.88 0.65 19.07
C ASP A 171 0.88 -0.13 17.76
N MET A 172 2.06 -0.30 17.14
CA MET A 172 2.23 -0.99 15.84
C MET A 172 2.33 -2.51 15.92
N VAL A 173 2.34 -3.09 17.11
CA VAL A 173 2.16 -4.55 17.31
C VAL A 173 0.82 -4.89 17.99
N GLY A 174 0.00 -3.87 18.27
CA GLY A 174 -1.30 -4.01 18.92
C GLY A 174 -1.21 -4.46 20.39
N ALA A 175 -0.09 -4.18 21.07
CA ALA A 175 0.13 -4.58 22.46
C ALA A 175 -0.70 -3.73 23.45
N ASP A 176 -0.94 -2.46 23.13
CA ASP A 176 -1.67 -1.53 24.00
C ASP A 176 -3.11 -1.30 23.50
N GLY A 177 -4.07 -1.89 24.20
CA GLY A 177 -5.49 -1.93 23.84
C GLY A 177 -6.26 -0.61 23.99
N THR A 178 -5.66 0.55 23.71
CA THR A 178 -6.31 1.86 23.93
C THR A 178 -6.72 2.58 22.64
N GLU A 179 -5.98 2.44 21.53
CA GLU A 179 -6.36 2.95 20.20
C GLU A 179 -5.84 2.01 19.11
N ASN A 180 -6.69 1.63 18.14
CA ASN A 180 -6.26 0.77 17.03
C ASN A 180 -5.53 1.62 15.97
N VAL A 181 -4.25 1.88 16.20
CA VAL A 181 -3.41 2.72 15.35
C VAL A 181 -3.32 2.18 13.92
N HIS A 182 -3.31 0.85 13.75
CA HIS A 182 -3.39 0.22 12.43
C HIS A 182 -4.65 0.60 11.67
N ALA A 183 -5.81 0.55 12.32
CA ALA A 183 -7.07 0.93 11.69
C ALA A 183 -7.10 2.42 11.33
N MET A 184 -6.47 3.28 12.13
CA MET A 184 -6.38 4.72 11.83
C MET A 184 -5.50 4.99 10.61
N LEU A 185 -4.33 4.35 10.52
CA LEU A 185 -3.46 4.46 9.35
C LEU A 185 -4.14 3.86 8.11
N ALA A 186 -4.79 2.70 8.24
CA ALA A 186 -5.56 2.08 7.17
C ALA A 186 -6.68 3.00 6.64
N GLN A 187 -7.39 3.70 7.53
CA GLN A 187 -8.39 4.69 7.13
C GLN A 187 -7.75 5.87 6.39
N ARG A 188 -6.58 6.34 6.83
CA ARG A 188 -5.91 7.48 6.19
C ARG A 188 -5.36 7.13 4.80
N LEU A 189 -4.83 5.93 4.64
CA LEU A 189 -4.46 5.37 3.34
C LEU A 189 -5.69 5.22 2.44
N HIS A 190 -6.82 4.74 2.97
CA HIS A 190 -8.07 4.67 2.24
C HIS A 190 -8.56 6.05 1.77
N ASP A 191 -8.56 7.05 2.66
CA ASP A 191 -9.01 8.40 2.34
C ASP A 191 -8.14 9.04 1.24
N HIS A 192 -6.81 8.84 1.33
CA HIS A 192 -5.87 9.26 0.29
C HIS A 192 -6.17 8.56 -1.04
N ASP A 193 -6.35 7.24 -1.02
CA ASP A 193 -6.64 6.44 -2.22
C ASP A 193 -8.00 6.77 -2.83
N MET A 194 -8.93 7.33 -2.06
CA MET A 194 -10.25 7.76 -2.54
C MET A 194 -10.29 9.21 -3.02
N ALA A 195 -9.24 10.00 -2.82
CA ALA A 195 -9.16 11.37 -3.32
C ALA A 195 -8.82 11.38 -4.82
N LYS A 196 -9.56 12.18 -5.61
CA LYS A 196 -9.30 12.35 -7.05
C LYS A 196 -7.88 12.79 -7.33
N LEU A 197 -7.27 12.21 -8.37
CA LEU A 197 -6.02 12.77 -8.88
C LEU A 197 -6.27 14.17 -9.43
N PRO A 198 -5.29 15.09 -9.31
CA PRO A 198 -5.35 16.37 -10.00
C PRO A 198 -5.53 16.17 -11.50
N ASN A 199 -6.45 16.93 -12.09
CA ASN A 199 -6.60 16.97 -13.54
C ASN A 199 -5.33 17.55 -14.19
N PRO A 200 -4.97 17.11 -15.41
CA PRO A 200 -3.90 17.73 -16.17
C PRO A 200 -4.23 19.19 -16.47
N GLU A 201 -3.20 20.02 -16.61
CA GLU A 201 -3.35 21.45 -16.94
C GLU A 201 -3.96 21.67 -18.33
N GLU A 202 -3.76 20.72 -19.24
CA GLU A 202 -4.30 20.71 -20.59
C GLU A 202 -5.17 19.46 -20.81
N THR A 203 -6.36 19.66 -21.36
CA THR A 203 -7.26 18.58 -21.77
C THR A 203 -6.80 17.98 -23.10
N ASP A 204 -6.65 16.66 -23.15
CA ASP A 204 -6.45 15.93 -24.40
C ASP A 204 -7.81 15.79 -25.12
N GLU A 205 -8.13 16.79 -25.96
CA GLU A 205 -9.41 16.86 -26.69
C GLU A 205 -9.69 15.60 -27.55
N PRO A 206 -8.72 15.04 -28.31
CA PRO A 206 -8.92 13.75 -28.96
C PRO A 206 -9.34 12.63 -28.02
N HIS A 207 -8.68 12.49 -26.86
CA HIS A 207 -8.99 11.44 -25.90
C HIS A 207 -10.35 11.68 -25.22
N LYS A 208 -10.69 12.93 -24.91
CA LYS A 208 -12.01 13.31 -24.41
C LYS A 208 -13.11 12.95 -25.40
N GLN A 209 -12.93 13.29 -26.68
CA GLN A 209 -13.92 12.95 -27.70
C GLN A 209 -14.06 11.44 -27.88
N GLN A 210 -12.95 10.69 -27.81
CA GLN A 210 -13.01 9.24 -27.83
C GLN A 210 -13.79 8.67 -26.65
N PHE A 211 -13.54 9.17 -25.43
CA PHE A 211 -14.29 8.77 -24.24
C PHE A 211 -15.79 8.98 -24.40
N ILE A 212 -16.20 10.16 -24.89
CA ILE A 212 -17.61 10.50 -25.14
C ILE A 212 -18.23 9.53 -26.16
N ASN A 213 -17.53 9.30 -27.28
CA ASN A 213 -18.00 8.40 -28.33
C ASN A 213 -18.17 6.97 -27.82
N ASP A 214 -17.21 6.48 -27.03
CA ASP A 214 -17.25 5.15 -26.42
C ASP A 214 -18.43 5.02 -25.45
N PHE A 215 -18.69 6.05 -24.63
CA PHE A 215 -19.82 6.08 -23.70
C PHE A 215 -21.18 6.02 -24.43
N VAL A 216 -21.37 6.88 -25.44
CA VAL A 216 -22.61 6.90 -26.25
C VAL A 216 -22.79 5.59 -27.02
N SER A 217 -21.69 5.04 -27.58
CA SER A 217 -21.74 3.77 -28.30
C SER A 217 -22.11 2.60 -27.38
N ALA A 218 -21.60 2.59 -26.13
CA ALA A 218 -21.96 1.57 -25.14
C ALA A 218 -23.44 1.63 -24.79
N ASN A 219 -23.97 2.83 -24.56
CA ASN A 219 -25.38 3.03 -24.32
C ASN A 219 -26.27 2.53 -25.47
N ARG A 220 -25.90 2.87 -26.71
CA ARG A 220 -26.62 2.39 -27.89
C ARG A 220 -26.64 0.85 -27.94
N GLN A 221 -25.50 0.21 -27.73
CA GLN A 221 -25.40 -1.26 -27.77
C GLN A 221 -26.26 -1.92 -26.67
N ASP A 222 -26.21 -1.40 -25.45
CA ASP A 222 -27.01 -1.90 -24.33
C ASP A 222 -28.52 -1.71 -24.59
N SER A 223 -28.91 -0.56 -25.13
CA SER A 223 -30.31 -0.27 -25.48
C SER A 223 -30.84 -1.18 -26.59
N LEU A 224 -30.03 -1.47 -27.62
CA LEU A 224 -30.41 -2.42 -28.67
C LEU A 224 -30.59 -3.84 -28.12
N ALA A 225 -29.71 -4.27 -27.21
CA ALA A 225 -29.83 -5.58 -26.58
C ALA A 225 -31.12 -5.71 -25.74
N ILE A 226 -31.50 -4.65 -25.00
CA ILE A 226 -32.77 -4.61 -24.25
C ILE A 226 -33.97 -4.70 -25.21
N LEU A 227 -33.96 -3.94 -26.30
CA LEU A 227 -35.04 -3.99 -27.30
C LEU A 227 -35.14 -5.35 -28.00
N GLU A 228 -34.02 -6.01 -28.28
CA GLU A 228 -33.98 -7.38 -28.82
C GLU A 228 -34.60 -8.41 -27.86
N ASP A 229 -34.42 -8.23 -26.54
CA ASP A 229 -34.96 -9.13 -25.51
C ASP A 229 -36.45 -8.86 -25.20
N GLU A 230 -36.92 -7.61 -25.34
CA GLU A 230 -38.30 -7.22 -24.98
C GLU A 230 -39.29 -7.26 -26.15
N ILE A 231 -38.81 -7.06 -27.38
CA ILE A 231 -39.65 -7.08 -28.58
C ILE A 231 -39.52 -8.45 -29.23
N ASP A 232 -40.58 -9.25 -29.20
CA ASP A 232 -40.73 -10.41 -30.09
C ASP A 232 -40.86 -9.84 -31.51
N PHE A 233 -39.72 -9.66 -32.21
CA PHE A 233 -39.67 -9.19 -33.59
C PHE A 233 -40.28 -10.27 -34.49
N ASP A 234 -41.60 -10.33 -34.51
CA ASP A 234 -42.39 -11.36 -35.17
C ASP A 234 -42.42 -11.19 -36.72
N ASP A 235 -41.77 -10.16 -37.27
CA ASP A 235 -41.75 -9.87 -38.72
C ASP A 235 -40.35 -9.41 -39.23
N GLU A 236 -39.87 -10.12 -40.25
CA GLU A 236 -38.55 -10.14 -40.88
C GLU A 236 -38.01 -8.83 -41.54
N GLU A 237 -38.41 -7.61 -41.16
CA GLU A 237 -38.02 -6.39 -41.91
C GLU A 237 -37.35 -5.25 -41.14
N THR A 238 -37.22 -5.28 -39.81
CA THR A 238 -36.51 -4.22 -39.08
C THR A 238 -35.04 -4.60 -38.88
N ASP A 239 -34.12 -3.99 -39.63
CA ASP A 239 -32.68 -4.11 -39.40
C ASP A 239 -32.31 -3.30 -38.14
N ILE A 240 -32.23 -3.99 -37.01
CA ILE A 240 -31.93 -3.41 -35.69
C ILE A 240 -30.58 -2.66 -35.69
N GLY A 241 -29.67 -3.02 -36.61
CA GLY A 241 -28.37 -2.37 -36.78
C GLY A 241 -28.43 -0.90 -37.21
N ASP A 242 -29.55 -0.44 -37.79
CA ASP A 242 -29.73 0.93 -38.28
C ASP A 242 -30.44 1.86 -37.26
N ILE A 243 -30.90 1.32 -36.13
CA ILE A 243 -31.55 2.10 -35.07
C ILE A 243 -30.47 2.87 -34.28
N ASP A 244 -30.64 4.19 -34.17
CA ASP A 244 -29.75 5.09 -33.43
C ASP A 244 -30.49 5.79 -32.30
N VAL A 245 -29.74 6.36 -31.36
CA VAL A 245 -30.28 7.17 -30.25
C VAL A 245 -30.78 8.51 -30.80
N ASP A 246 -31.93 8.98 -30.32
CA ASP A 246 -32.47 10.27 -30.73
C ASP A 246 -31.50 11.43 -30.40
N ALA A 247 -31.62 12.54 -31.13
CA ALA A 247 -30.66 13.64 -31.04
C ALA A 247 -30.61 14.31 -29.65
N ASP A 248 -31.73 14.37 -28.94
CA ASP A 248 -31.81 15.00 -27.61
C ASP A 248 -31.20 14.08 -26.55
N THR A 249 -31.49 12.78 -26.59
CA THR A 249 -30.86 11.79 -25.70
C THR A 249 -29.37 11.69 -25.95
N LYS A 250 -28.95 11.61 -27.22
CA LYS A 250 -27.53 11.59 -27.59
C LYS A 250 -26.78 12.79 -27.03
N LYS A 251 -27.33 14.00 -27.19
CA LYS A 251 -26.70 15.22 -26.66
C LYS A 251 -26.60 15.20 -25.13
N LYS A 252 -27.62 14.70 -24.42
CA LYS A 252 -27.56 14.56 -22.95
C LYS A 252 -26.46 13.59 -22.52
N LEU A 253 -26.32 12.46 -23.21
CA LEU A 253 -25.25 11.49 -22.95
C LEU A 253 -23.87 12.08 -23.23
N GLU A 254 -23.73 12.83 -24.33
CA GLU A 254 -22.49 13.56 -24.66
C GLU A 254 -22.12 14.58 -23.57
N ASP A 255 -23.08 15.40 -23.12
CA ASP A 255 -22.89 16.40 -22.08
C ASP A 255 -22.53 15.75 -20.73
N MET A 256 -23.17 14.64 -20.38
CA MET A 256 -22.89 13.86 -19.16
C MET A 256 -21.47 13.26 -19.20
N ALA A 257 -21.12 12.58 -20.29
CA ALA A 257 -19.80 11.99 -20.47
C ALA A 257 -18.69 13.06 -20.49
N ALA A 258 -18.94 14.20 -21.14
CA ALA A 258 -18.00 15.32 -21.17
C ALA A 258 -17.75 15.91 -19.78
N SER A 259 -18.82 16.14 -19.00
CA SER A 259 -18.73 16.66 -17.63
C SER A 259 -17.96 15.70 -16.71
N PHE A 260 -18.25 14.40 -16.79
CA PHE A 260 -17.51 13.40 -16.04
C PHE A 260 -16.03 13.36 -16.42
N TYR A 261 -15.71 13.39 -17.72
CA TYR A 261 -14.32 13.42 -18.17
C TYR A 261 -13.59 14.63 -17.59
N ASP A 262 -14.20 15.82 -17.69
CA ASP A 262 -13.61 17.06 -17.18
C ASP A 262 -13.38 17.02 -15.67
N ASN A 263 -14.22 16.29 -14.91
CA ASN A 263 -14.08 16.16 -13.46
C ASN A 263 -13.11 15.04 -13.01
N ASN A 264 -12.73 14.13 -13.91
CA ASN A 264 -12.01 12.90 -13.59
C ASN A 264 -10.80 12.64 -14.51
N ALA A 265 -10.37 13.63 -15.29
CA ALA A 265 -9.31 13.50 -16.28
C ALA A 265 -7.98 13.00 -15.68
N GLY A 266 -7.65 13.38 -14.45
CA GLY A 266 -6.46 12.87 -13.75
C GLY A 266 -6.53 11.35 -13.52
N ASP A 267 -7.66 10.86 -13.01
CA ASP A 267 -7.87 9.44 -12.74
C ASP A 267 -7.99 8.63 -14.04
N LEU A 268 -8.67 9.16 -15.07
CA LEU A 268 -8.76 8.54 -16.39
C LEU A 268 -7.40 8.46 -17.09
N ALA A 269 -6.55 9.48 -16.93
CA ALA A 269 -5.19 9.45 -17.44
C ALA A 269 -4.33 8.41 -16.71
N ALA A 270 -4.47 8.27 -15.39
CA ALA A 270 -3.79 7.22 -14.64
C ALA A 270 -4.28 5.83 -15.06
N TRP A 271 -5.59 5.66 -15.21
CA TRP A 271 -6.22 4.43 -15.66
C TRP A 271 -5.73 3.93 -17.01
N SER A 272 -5.50 4.86 -17.96
CA SER A 272 -4.94 4.51 -19.28
C SER A 272 -3.50 3.98 -19.23
N LYS A 273 -2.78 4.22 -18.13
CA LYS A 273 -1.36 3.87 -17.96
C LYS A 273 -1.16 2.56 -17.21
N VAL A 274 -2.15 2.11 -16.43
CA VAL A 274 -2.03 0.85 -15.69
C VAL A 274 -2.28 -0.30 -16.66
N GLY A 275 -1.26 -1.15 -16.85
CA GLY A 275 -1.25 -2.15 -17.91
C GLY A 275 -2.28 -3.25 -17.68
N ARG A 276 -3.28 -3.37 -18.55
CA ARG A 276 -4.24 -4.48 -18.52
C ARG A 276 -3.74 -5.69 -19.32
N PRO A 277 -3.80 -6.92 -18.77
CA PRO A 277 -3.45 -8.13 -19.51
C PRO A 277 -4.62 -8.82 -20.23
N SER A 278 -5.76 -8.15 -20.49
CA SER A 278 -6.85 -8.81 -21.22
C SER A 278 -6.66 -8.73 -22.75
N LYS A 279 -6.61 -9.91 -23.37
CA LYS A 279 -6.34 -10.18 -24.80
C LYS A 279 -7.45 -9.74 -25.77
N GLN A 280 -8.35 -8.84 -25.38
CA GLN A 280 -9.41 -8.34 -26.25
C GLN A 280 -9.19 -6.86 -26.52
N SER A 281 -8.67 -6.59 -27.72
CA SER A 281 -8.46 -5.28 -28.36
C SER A 281 -7.67 -4.25 -27.54
N GLY A 282 -6.49 -3.88 -28.03
CA GLY A 282 -5.60 -2.85 -27.44
C GLY A 282 -6.13 -1.41 -27.47
N TYR A 283 -7.38 -1.19 -27.09
CA TYR A 283 -8.00 0.11 -26.90
C TYR A 283 -8.51 0.25 -25.46
N VAL A 284 -8.20 1.38 -24.82
CA VAL A 284 -8.68 1.71 -23.48
C VAL A 284 -10.13 2.21 -23.60
N HIS A 285 -11.10 1.32 -23.41
CA HIS A 285 -12.54 1.65 -23.49
C HIS A 285 -13.07 2.28 -22.20
N SER A 286 -12.39 3.32 -21.70
CA SER A 286 -12.75 3.97 -20.44
C SER A 286 -14.15 4.61 -20.48
N GLY A 287 -14.62 5.04 -21.66
CA GLY A 287 -16.00 5.50 -21.84
C GLY A 287 -17.04 4.37 -21.70
N VAL A 288 -16.73 3.17 -22.18
CA VAL A 288 -17.58 1.98 -21.99
C VAL A 288 -17.61 1.58 -20.52
N ASP A 289 -16.46 1.54 -19.85
CA ASP A 289 -16.36 1.23 -18.42
C ASP A 289 -17.19 2.21 -17.56
N ALA A 290 -17.16 3.49 -17.90
CA ALA A 290 -17.95 4.52 -17.24
C ALA A 290 -19.45 4.30 -17.46
N TYR A 291 -19.87 3.94 -18.68
CA TYR A 291 -21.27 3.63 -18.97
C TYR A 291 -21.77 2.43 -18.14
N LEU A 292 -21.05 1.31 -18.19
CA LEU A 292 -21.44 0.08 -17.49
C LEU A 292 -21.48 0.28 -15.96
N ALA A 293 -20.55 1.08 -15.43
CA ALA A 293 -20.57 1.46 -14.02
C ALA A 293 -21.74 2.39 -13.66
N ALA A 294 -22.17 3.26 -14.57
CA ALA A 294 -23.29 4.19 -14.36
C ALA A 294 -24.65 3.49 -14.47
N SER A 295 -24.84 2.63 -15.47
CA SER A 295 -26.09 1.90 -15.69
C SER A 295 -26.32 0.79 -14.66
N GLY A 296 -25.28 0.33 -13.98
CA GLY A 296 -25.34 -0.85 -13.12
C GLY A 296 -25.53 -2.15 -13.90
N HIS A 297 -25.50 -2.11 -15.24
CA HIS A 297 -25.57 -3.25 -16.12
C HIS A 297 -24.14 -3.69 -16.47
N GLY A 298 -23.63 -4.70 -15.75
CA GLY A 298 -22.42 -5.41 -16.13
C GLY A 298 -21.13 -4.96 -15.45
N SER A 299 -20.04 -5.11 -16.19
CA SER A 299 -18.66 -5.13 -15.68
C SER A 299 -17.96 -3.80 -15.93
N GLY A 300 -18.09 -2.84 -15.01
CA GLY A 300 -17.40 -1.55 -15.04
C GLY A 300 -15.90 -1.62 -14.76
N PHE A 301 -15.30 -0.51 -14.31
CA PHE A 301 -13.83 -0.38 -14.15
C PHE A 301 -13.18 -1.51 -13.35
N ARG A 302 -13.73 -1.92 -12.20
CA ARG A 302 -13.14 -2.97 -11.34
C ARG A 302 -13.21 -4.37 -11.94
N SER A 303 -14.10 -4.62 -12.89
CA SER A 303 -14.14 -5.93 -13.57
C SER A 303 -12.98 -6.10 -14.56
N ASN A 304 -12.31 -5.00 -14.88
CA ASN A 304 -11.22 -4.94 -15.82
C ASN A 304 -9.85 -4.73 -15.16
N THR A 305 -9.77 -4.85 -13.83
CA THR A 305 -8.50 -4.88 -13.10
C THR A 305 -7.94 -6.30 -13.10
N ASP A 306 -6.61 -6.42 -13.20
CA ASP A 306 -5.96 -7.67 -12.80
C ASP A 306 -6.01 -7.74 -11.28
N ALA A 307 -6.44 -8.88 -10.73
CA ALA A 307 -6.48 -9.10 -9.29
C ALA A 307 -5.09 -9.01 -8.64
N ALA A 308 -4.01 -9.07 -9.45
CA ALA A 308 -2.63 -8.93 -9.01
C ALA A 308 -2.09 -7.48 -9.01
N ASP A 309 -2.86 -6.47 -9.43
CA ASP A 309 -2.38 -5.07 -9.45
C ASP A 309 -3.18 -4.16 -8.51
N ILE A 310 -2.57 -3.86 -7.36
CA ILE A 310 -3.15 -3.00 -6.32
C ILE A 310 -3.44 -1.59 -6.85
N GLU A 311 -2.57 -1.01 -7.68
CA GLU A 311 -2.76 0.37 -8.17
C GLU A 311 -3.94 0.45 -9.15
N SER A 312 -4.06 -0.55 -10.03
CA SER A 312 -5.23 -0.70 -10.90
C SER A 312 -6.51 -0.77 -10.06
N GLU A 313 -6.54 -1.56 -8.99
CA GLU A 313 -7.71 -1.69 -8.11
C GLU A 313 -8.06 -0.39 -7.40
N VAL A 314 -7.06 0.39 -6.95
CA VAL A 314 -7.28 1.71 -6.34
C VAL A 314 -7.92 2.70 -7.32
N ILE A 315 -7.36 2.83 -8.53
CA ILE A 315 -7.85 3.76 -9.55
C ILE A 315 -9.26 3.35 -10.01
N ALA A 316 -9.49 2.07 -10.26
CA ALA A 316 -10.79 1.55 -10.68
C ALA A 316 -11.91 1.89 -9.68
N ARG A 317 -11.64 1.69 -8.38
CA ARG A 317 -12.61 2.02 -7.32
C ARG A 317 -12.93 3.51 -7.26
N ARG A 318 -11.93 4.35 -7.44
CA ARG A 318 -12.11 5.80 -7.43
C ARG A 318 -12.96 6.27 -8.60
N LEU A 319 -12.72 5.70 -9.78
CA LEU A 319 -13.52 5.95 -10.98
C LEU A 319 -14.96 5.44 -10.81
N GLU A 320 -15.17 4.21 -10.36
CA GLU A 320 -16.52 3.69 -10.10
C GLU A 320 -17.28 4.54 -9.08
N ARG A 321 -16.62 4.91 -7.98
CA ARG A 321 -17.24 5.80 -6.99
C ARG A 321 -17.65 7.11 -7.65
N SER A 322 -16.78 7.72 -8.45
CA SER A 322 -17.09 8.98 -9.13
C SER A 322 -18.27 8.81 -10.08
N THR A 323 -18.33 7.71 -10.83
CA THR A 323 -19.44 7.39 -11.73
C THR A 323 -20.77 7.31 -10.96
N ILE A 324 -20.81 6.56 -9.86
CA ILE A 324 -22.01 6.40 -9.01
C ILE A 324 -22.48 7.74 -8.42
N HIS A 325 -21.62 8.73 -8.26
CA HIS A 325 -22.00 10.03 -7.69
C HIS A 325 -22.34 11.08 -8.75
N GLU A 326 -21.70 11.02 -9.92
CA GLU A 326 -21.77 12.07 -10.95
C GLU A 326 -22.68 11.71 -12.14
N MET A 327 -23.04 10.43 -12.30
CA MET A 327 -23.88 9.92 -13.40
C MET A 327 -25.18 9.26 -12.90
N GLN A 328 -25.68 9.67 -11.73
CA GLN A 328 -26.83 9.04 -11.03
C GLN A 328 -28.14 9.01 -11.82
N SER A 329 -28.29 9.85 -12.84
CA SER A 329 -29.53 10.00 -13.59
C SER A 329 -29.66 9.01 -14.75
N LEU A 330 -28.72 8.09 -14.96
CA LEU A 330 -28.78 7.11 -16.05
C LEU A 330 -29.79 5.99 -15.72
N GLU A 331 -31.08 6.32 -15.64
CA GLU A 331 -32.16 5.33 -15.62
C GLU A 331 -32.39 4.81 -17.04
N VAL A 332 -32.37 3.49 -17.21
CA VAL A 332 -32.49 2.82 -18.50
C VAL A 332 -33.95 2.40 -18.70
N ASN A 333 -34.84 3.36 -19.00
CA ASN A 333 -36.12 3.03 -19.63
C ASN A 333 -35.95 3.28 -21.13
N VAL A 334 -35.81 2.20 -21.89
CA VAL A 334 -35.54 2.26 -23.33
C VAL A 334 -36.86 2.12 -24.05
N GLU A 335 -37.22 3.13 -24.84
CA GLU A 335 -38.37 3.07 -25.73
C GLU A 335 -37.93 3.23 -27.18
N LEU A 336 -38.71 2.67 -28.10
CA LEU A 336 -38.51 2.82 -29.54
C LEU A 336 -39.60 3.75 -30.09
N GLU A 337 -39.24 5.01 -30.37
CA GLU A 337 -40.14 6.01 -30.95
C GLU A 337 -39.66 6.42 -32.34
N ASP A 338 -40.54 6.37 -33.34
CA ASP A 338 -40.27 6.79 -34.72
C ASP A 338 -38.99 6.18 -35.35
N GLY A 339 -38.58 4.98 -34.90
CA GLY A 339 -37.39 4.28 -35.37
C GLY A 339 -36.08 4.74 -34.70
N GLN A 340 -36.16 5.43 -33.57
CA GLN A 340 -35.02 5.86 -32.76
C GLN A 340 -35.17 5.37 -31.31
N ILE A 341 -34.03 5.12 -30.65
CA ILE A 341 -33.98 4.83 -29.22
C ILE A 341 -34.19 6.14 -28.46
N THR A 342 -35.23 6.18 -27.63
CA THR A 342 -35.48 7.25 -26.67
C THR A 342 -35.30 6.71 -25.25
N MET A 343 -34.81 7.57 -24.34
CA MET A 343 -34.66 7.22 -22.93
C MET A 343 -35.50 8.14 -22.04
N GLU A 344 -36.48 7.57 -21.34
CA GLU A 344 -37.30 8.27 -20.34
C GLU A 344 -36.75 8.10 -18.92
N GLY A 345 -36.85 9.13 -18.07
CA GLY A 345 -36.48 9.04 -16.64
C GLY A 345 -35.27 9.84 -16.19
N PHE A 346 -34.88 10.89 -16.92
CA PHE A 346 -33.89 11.87 -16.45
C PHE A 346 -34.51 13.02 -15.66
#